data_AF-A0A935VQV5-F1
#
_entry.id   AF-A0A935VQV5-F1
#
_cell.length_a   1.000
_cell.length_b   1.000
_cell.length_c   1.000
_cell.angle_alpha   90.00
_cell.angle_beta   90.00
_cell.angle_gamma   90.00
#
_symmetry.space_group_name_H-M   'P 1'
#
loop_
_entity.id
_entity.type
_entity.pdbx_description
1 polymer ?
#
loop_
_entity_poly.entity_id
_entity_poly.type
_entity_poly.pdbx_seq_one_letter_code
_entity_poly.pdbx_strand_id
1 'polypeptide(L)'
;MSPRLFDEWRSEWRLKRGLGAYVASIMSEPDADDVAWLAEAACGGDLDRAAWELRYARRALGLVVSQRDALDDRTGSLVARELGTAQQADRHVAPAMLRVAERQFNDRLTMYRDVLTSRTPSEGAGARLGRALLMIAGTARAGDDMIARAGDILARYVGEANDALRKAFGAPSLPDDIPPSALGR
;
A
#
# COMPACT_ATOMS: atom_id res chain seq x y z
N MET A 1 -2.91 -11.76 -39.27
CA MET A 1 -2.49 -11.46 -37.88
C MET A 1 -2.66 -12.76 -37.09
N SER A 2 -1.58 -13.34 -36.57
CA SER A 2 -1.60 -14.70 -36.01
C SER A 2 -2.32 -14.73 -34.65
N PRO A 3 -3.09 -15.79 -34.30
CA PRO A 3 -3.84 -15.88 -33.04
C PRO A 3 -3.00 -15.60 -31.78
N ARG A 4 -1.74 -16.05 -31.77
CA ARG A 4 -0.78 -15.81 -30.68
C ARG A 4 -0.47 -14.33 -30.43
N LEU A 5 -0.33 -13.53 -31.50
CA LEU A 5 -0.10 -12.08 -31.40
C LEU A 5 -1.35 -11.36 -30.84
N PHE A 6 -2.54 -11.90 -31.11
CA PHE A 6 -3.81 -11.35 -30.61
C PHE A 6 -4.04 -11.66 -29.12
N ASP A 7 -3.60 -12.83 -28.65
CA ASP A 7 -3.63 -13.22 -27.24
C ASP A 7 -2.58 -12.46 -26.41
N GLU A 8 -1.36 -12.30 -26.95
CA GLU A 8 -0.28 -11.53 -26.33
C GLU A 8 -0.63 -10.03 -26.23
N TRP A 9 -1.22 -9.46 -27.28
CA TRP A 9 -1.75 -8.10 -27.23
C TRP A 9 -2.86 -7.97 -26.16
N ARG A 10 -3.81 -8.90 -26.10
CA ARG A 10 -4.88 -8.87 -25.08
C ARG A 10 -4.34 -9.02 -23.65
N SER A 11 -3.31 -9.84 -23.44
CA SER A 11 -2.70 -10.00 -22.11
C SER A 11 -1.94 -8.75 -21.68
N GLU A 12 -1.18 -8.13 -22.58
CA GLU A 12 -0.49 -6.85 -22.32
C GLU A 12 -1.47 -5.71 -22.01
N TRP A 13 -2.58 -5.62 -22.75
CA TRP A 13 -3.61 -4.60 -22.50
C TRP A 13 -4.31 -4.79 -21.16
N ARG A 14 -4.63 -6.04 -20.79
CA ARG A 14 -5.21 -6.34 -19.47
C ARG A 14 -4.23 -6.01 -18.35
N LEU A 15 -2.95 -6.36 -18.53
CA LEU A 15 -1.89 -6.03 -17.58
C LEU A 15 -1.76 -4.51 -17.39
N LYS A 16 -1.69 -3.74 -18.49
CA LYS A 16 -1.58 -2.28 -18.44
C LYS A 16 -2.81 -1.63 -17.79
N ARG A 17 -4.01 -2.12 -18.09
CA ARG A 17 -5.26 -1.61 -17.50
C ARG A 17 -5.37 -1.96 -16.01
N GLY A 18 -5.03 -3.19 -15.63
CA GLY A 18 -5.00 -3.64 -14.24
C GLY A 18 -4.00 -2.83 -13.43
N LEU A 19 -2.80 -2.65 -13.95
CA LEU A 19 -1.74 -1.84 -13.36
C LEU A 19 -2.16 -0.38 -13.13
N GLY A 20 -2.75 0.26 -14.15
CA GLY A 20 -3.27 1.62 -14.02
C GLY A 20 -4.38 1.72 -12.97
N ALA A 21 -5.29 0.76 -12.92
CA ALA A 21 -6.37 0.73 -11.93
C ALA A 21 -5.84 0.53 -10.51
N TYR A 22 -4.85 -0.35 -10.34
CA TYR A 22 -4.21 -0.60 -9.05
C TYR A 22 -3.49 0.65 -8.53
N VAL A 23 -2.65 1.28 -9.36
CA VAL A 23 -1.91 2.49 -9.00
C VAL A 23 -2.88 3.63 -8.66
N ALA A 24 -3.95 3.81 -9.44
CA ALA A 24 -4.98 4.81 -9.14
C ALA A 24 -5.65 4.56 -7.78
N SER A 25 -5.89 3.29 -7.40
CA SER A 25 -6.49 2.93 -6.11
C SER A 25 -5.60 3.29 -4.92
N ILE A 26 -4.29 3.05 -5.01
CA ILE A 26 -3.35 3.36 -3.91
C ILE A 26 -2.96 4.85 -3.88
N MET A 27 -3.20 5.58 -4.98
CA MET A 27 -3.03 7.04 -5.07
C MET A 27 -4.28 7.82 -4.62
N SER A 28 -5.39 7.16 -4.29
CA SER A 28 -6.60 7.84 -3.85
C SER A 28 -6.38 8.61 -2.54
N GLU A 29 -7.18 9.67 -2.34
CA GLU A 29 -7.13 10.44 -1.11
C GLU A 29 -7.55 9.60 0.11
N PRO A 30 -6.93 9.85 1.28
CA PRO A 30 -7.36 9.26 2.54
C PRO A 30 -8.75 9.80 2.96
N ASP A 31 -9.42 9.05 3.83
CA ASP A 31 -10.70 9.46 4.39
C ASP A 31 -10.54 10.73 5.26
N ALA A 32 -11.48 11.67 5.14
CA ALA A 32 -11.41 12.95 5.85
C ALA A 32 -11.48 12.78 7.38
N ASP A 33 -12.23 11.78 7.87
CA ASP A 33 -12.34 11.50 9.31
C ASP A 33 -11.04 10.91 9.86
N ASP A 34 -10.34 10.09 9.06
CA ASP A 34 -9.02 9.57 9.42
C ASP A 34 -7.96 10.67 9.46
N VAL A 35 -8.01 11.61 8.50
CA VAL A 35 -7.13 12.78 8.46
C VAL A 35 -7.36 13.67 9.67
N ALA A 36 -8.62 14.02 9.96
CA ALA A 36 -8.98 14.86 11.10
C ALA A 36 -8.52 14.20 12.41
N TRP A 37 -8.80 12.92 12.57
CA TRP A 37 -8.38 12.17 13.74
C TRP A 37 -6.85 12.14 13.89
N LEU A 38 -6.10 11.83 12.83
CA LEU A 38 -4.64 11.74 12.92
C LEU A 38 -4.02 13.12 13.20
N ALA A 39 -4.61 14.19 12.65
CA ALA A 39 -4.17 15.55 12.91
C ALA A 39 -4.25 15.89 14.39
N GLU A 40 -5.39 15.63 15.03
CA GLU A 40 -5.59 15.84 16.46
C GLU A 40 -4.71 14.92 17.31
N ALA A 41 -4.62 13.65 16.94
CA ALA A 41 -3.96 12.64 17.76
C ALA A 41 -2.41 12.75 17.71
N ALA A 42 -1.83 13.13 16.57
CA ALA A 42 -0.38 13.05 16.38
C ALA A 42 0.29 14.22 15.66
N CYS A 43 -0.45 15.02 14.88
CA CYS A 43 0.15 16.13 14.12
C CYS A 43 -0.09 17.51 14.72
N GLY A 44 -0.52 17.60 15.98
CA GLY A 44 -0.73 18.89 16.66
C GLY A 44 -1.82 19.75 16.02
N GLY A 45 -2.82 19.12 15.39
CA GLY A 45 -3.89 19.77 14.64
C GLY A 45 -3.57 20.06 13.17
N ASP A 46 -2.38 19.70 12.67
CA ASP A 46 -1.99 19.91 11.28
C ASP A 46 -2.64 18.87 10.35
N LEU A 47 -3.73 19.28 9.69
CA LEU A 47 -4.50 18.46 8.74
C LEU A 47 -3.71 18.13 7.47
N ASP A 48 -2.87 19.05 6.98
CA ASP A 48 -2.11 18.81 5.75
C ASP A 48 -1.02 17.77 5.98
N ARG A 49 -0.31 17.89 7.11
CA ARG A 49 0.66 16.87 7.54
C ARG A 49 -0.01 15.50 7.71
N ALA A 50 -1.15 15.45 8.41
CA ALA A 50 -1.87 14.20 8.60
C ALA A 50 -2.31 13.56 7.27
N ALA A 51 -2.83 14.37 6.34
CA ALA A 51 -3.19 13.90 5.01
C ALA A 51 -1.97 13.34 4.25
N TRP A 52 -0.81 14.00 4.32
CA TRP A 52 0.41 13.50 3.71
C TRP A 52 0.89 12.17 4.29
N GLU A 53 0.88 12.02 5.61
CA GLU A 53 1.28 10.75 6.23
C GLU A 53 0.37 9.60 5.81
N LEU A 54 -0.95 9.83 5.72
CA LEU A 54 -1.89 8.82 5.26
C LEU A 54 -1.74 8.51 3.76
N ARG A 55 -1.47 9.52 2.91
CA ARG A 55 -1.13 9.29 1.49
C ARG A 55 0.11 8.42 1.35
N TYR A 56 1.18 8.73 2.11
CA TYR A 56 2.39 7.91 2.09
C TYR A 56 2.14 6.49 2.59
N ALA A 57 1.39 6.33 3.68
CA ALA A 57 1.04 5.02 4.21
C ALA A 57 0.27 4.17 3.21
N ARG A 58 -0.74 4.73 2.57
CA ARG A 58 -1.54 4.04 1.54
C ARG A 58 -0.68 3.58 0.37
N ARG A 59 0.16 4.46 -0.18
CA ARG A 59 1.05 4.17 -1.31
C ARG A 59 2.11 3.12 -0.94
N ALA A 60 2.70 3.25 0.25
CA ALA A 60 3.75 2.36 0.74
C ALA A 60 3.22 0.95 0.98
N LEU A 61 2.09 0.83 1.70
CA LEU A 61 1.45 -0.46 1.95
C LEU A 61 0.93 -1.08 0.66
N GLY A 62 0.38 -0.28 -0.26
CA GLY A 62 0.01 -0.73 -1.59
C GLY A 62 1.19 -1.32 -2.37
N LEU A 63 2.36 -0.68 -2.32
CA LEU A 63 3.56 -1.24 -2.95
C LEU A 63 4.01 -2.54 -2.26
N VAL A 64 4.02 -2.60 -0.93
CA VAL A 64 4.39 -3.81 -0.19
C VAL A 64 3.45 -4.98 -0.52
N VAL A 65 2.14 -4.74 -0.56
CA VAL A 65 1.15 -5.75 -0.94
C VAL A 65 1.42 -6.25 -2.36
N SER A 66 1.66 -5.36 -3.33
CA SER A 66 1.96 -5.79 -4.71
C SER A 66 3.27 -6.58 -4.85
N GLN A 67 4.22 -6.39 -3.94
CA GLN A 67 5.49 -7.13 -3.94
C GLN A 67 5.36 -8.51 -3.29
N ARG A 68 4.41 -8.68 -2.37
CA ARG A 68 4.27 -9.87 -1.54
C ARG A 68 3.17 -10.82 -2.04
N ASP A 69 2.05 -10.24 -2.45
CA ASP A 69 0.79 -10.97 -2.67
C ASP A 69 0.41 -11.05 -4.16
N ALA A 70 1.27 -10.54 -5.05
CA ALA A 70 1.09 -10.69 -6.49
C ALA A 70 1.32 -12.13 -6.95
N LEU A 71 0.67 -12.50 -8.05
CA LEU A 71 0.74 -13.84 -8.64
C LEU A 71 2.04 -14.13 -9.38
N ASP A 72 2.83 -13.08 -9.66
CA ASP A 72 4.07 -13.15 -10.42
C ASP A 72 5.12 -12.15 -9.90
N ASP A 73 6.39 -12.44 -10.14
CA ASP A 73 7.53 -11.64 -9.69
C ASP A 73 7.62 -10.26 -10.38
N ARG A 74 6.95 -10.07 -11.52
CA ARG A 74 7.07 -8.85 -12.34
C ARG A 74 6.09 -7.77 -11.88
N THR A 75 4.93 -8.15 -11.35
CA THR A 75 3.87 -7.22 -10.94
C THR A 75 4.37 -6.19 -9.93
N GLY A 76 5.10 -6.60 -8.90
CA GLY A 76 5.66 -5.67 -7.91
C GLY A 76 6.61 -4.62 -8.52
N SER A 77 7.46 -5.01 -9.47
CA SER A 77 8.36 -4.07 -10.17
C SER A 77 7.61 -3.11 -11.10
N LEU A 78 6.58 -3.60 -11.79
CA LEU A 78 5.72 -2.77 -12.64
C LEU A 78 4.95 -1.74 -11.81
N VAL A 79 4.38 -2.14 -10.67
CA VAL A 79 3.71 -1.24 -9.73
C VAL A 79 4.68 -0.17 -9.22
N ALA A 80 5.89 -0.55 -8.79
CA ALA A 80 6.89 0.41 -8.34
C ALA A 80 7.20 1.47 -9.41
N ARG A 81 7.38 1.05 -10.66
CA ARG A 81 7.67 1.96 -11.77
C ARG A 81 6.52 2.93 -12.04
N GLU A 82 5.30 2.41 -12.19
CA GLU A 82 4.14 3.25 -12.48
C GLU A 82 3.75 4.15 -11.30
N LEU A 83 3.94 3.69 -10.06
CA LEU A 83 3.77 4.53 -8.87
C LEU A 83 4.78 5.69 -8.87
N GLY A 84 6.03 5.44 -9.27
CA GLY A 84 7.03 6.49 -9.45
C GLY A 84 6.59 7.55 -10.47
N THR A 85 6.05 7.13 -11.62
CA THR A 85 5.49 8.05 -12.62
C THR A 85 4.29 8.81 -12.08
N ALA A 86 3.38 8.15 -11.35
CA ALA A 86 2.21 8.79 -10.74
C ALA A 86 2.61 9.81 -9.66
N GLN A 87 3.64 9.52 -8.86
CA GLN A 87 4.18 10.43 -7.85
C GLN A 87 4.79 11.69 -8.48
N GLN A 88 5.48 11.56 -9.61
CA GLN A 88 6.03 12.71 -10.36
C GLN A 88 4.94 13.63 -10.92
N ALA A 89 3.77 13.08 -11.20
CA ALA A 89 2.60 13.80 -11.69
C ALA A 89 1.61 14.19 -10.56
N ASP A 90 1.97 13.98 -9.28
CA ASP A 90 1.07 14.27 -8.15
C ASP A 90 0.85 15.78 -8.01
N ARG A 91 -0.39 16.22 -8.22
CA ARG A 91 -0.79 17.63 -8.15
C ARG A 91 -0.54 18.28 -6.79
N HIS A 92 -0.41 17.49 -5.73
CA HIS A 92 -0.16 18.01 -4.37
C HIS A 92 1.32 18.29 -4.12
N VAL A 93 2.22 17.79 -4.99
CA VAL A 93 3.67 18.01 -4.87
C VAL A 93 4.11 19.12 -5.81
N ALA A 94 4.59 20.23 -5.24
CA ALA A 94 5.25 21.25 -6.04
C ALA A 94 6.51 20.67 -6.73
N PRO A 95 6.84 21.05 -7.98
CA PRO A 95 7.98 20.48 -8.71
C PRO A 95 9.32 20.55 -7.94
N ALA A 96 9.54 21.62 -7.18
CA ALA A 96 10.74 21.79 -6.36
C ALA A 96 10.83 20.79 -5.17
N MET A 97 9.69 20.24 -4.74
CA MET A 97 9.58 19.35 -3.57
C MET A 97 9.62 17.87 -3.92
N LEU A 98 9.69 17.50 -5.21
CA LEU A 98 9.65 16.11 -5.67
C LEU A 98 10.69 15.22 -4.97
N ARG A 99 11.95 15.66 -4.90
CA ARG A 99 13.01 14.89 -4.22
C ARG A 99 12.78 14.72 -2.73
N VAL A 100 12.13 15.68 -2.08
CA VAL A 100 11.78 15.60 -0.66
C VAL A 100 10.64 14.60 -0.49
N ALA A 101 9.60 14.70 -1.32
CA ALA A 101 8.46 13.78 -1.28
C ALA A 101 8.88 12.32 -1.55
N GLU A 102 9.76 12.10 -2.53
CA GLU A 102 10.33 10.77 -2.81
C GLU A 102 11.10 10.21 -1.61
N ARG A 103 11.92 11.02 -0.95
CA ARG A 103 12.65 10.61 0.25
C ARG A 103 11.69 10.24 1.38
N GLN A 104 10.72 11.12 1.68
CA GLN A 104 9.73 10.87 2.73
C GLN A 104 8.95 9.58 2.44
N PHE A 105 8.52 9.37 1.19
CA PHE A 105 7.87 8.13 0.78
C PHE A 105 8.74 6.90 1.02
N ASN A 106 10.01 6.93 0.59
CA ASN A 106 10.93 5.81 0.77
C ASN A 106 11.21 5.48 2.24
N ASP A 107 11.25 6.49 3.11
CA ASP A 107 11.40 6.31 4.55
C ASP A 107 10.19 5.54 5.12
N ARG A 108 8.95 5.92 4.72
CA ARG A 108 7.72 5.23 5.15
C ARG A 108 7.66 3.81 4.59
N LEU A 109 8.01 3.64 3.31
CA LEU A 109 8.06 2.33 2.67
C LEU A 109 8.99 1.37 3.40
N THR A 110 10.18 1.85 3.77
CA THR A 110 11.16 1.05 4.52
C THR A 110 10.60 0.68 5.89
N MET A 111 10.07 1.66 6.63
CA MET A 111 9.51 1.40 7.96
C MET A 111 8.35 0.39 7.94
N TYR A 112 7.37 0.55 7.05
CA TYR A 112 6.24 -0.38 6.98
C TYR A 112 6.64 -1.77 6.51
N ARG A 113 7.62 -1.87 5.59
CA ARG A 113 8.18 -3.16 5.19
C ARG A 113 8.86 -3.86 6.37
N ASP A 114 9.65 -3.15 7.16
CA ASP A 114 10.33 -3.71 8.32
C ASP A 114 9.32 -4.19 9.37
N VAL A 115 8.27 -3.40 9.63
CA VAL A 115 7.19 -3.78 10.55
C VAL A 115 6.46 -5.05 10.10
N LEU A 116 6.16 -5.17 8.80
CA LEU A 116 5.44 -6.32 8.23
C LEU A 116 6.29 -7.58 8.14
N THR A 117 7.61 -7.45 8.00
CA THR A 117 8.54 -8.57 7.98
C THR A 117 8.98 -9.01 9.38
N SER A 118 9.01 -8.08 10.35
CA SER A 118 9.32 -8.37 11.74
C SER A 118 8.31 -9.37 12.35
N ARG A 119 8.82 -10.35 13.10
CA ARG A 119 8.01 -11.28 13.88
C ARG A 119 8.19 -10.98 15.35
N THR A 120 7.32 -10.16 15.92
CA THR A 120 7.22 -9.98 17.38
C THR A 120 6.10 -10.87 17.90
N PRO A 121 6.40 -11.96 18.64
CA PRO A 121 5.40 -12.96 19.02
C PRO A 121 4.30 -12.42 19.94
N SER A 122 4.61 -11.41 20.75
CA SER A 122 3.71 -10.84 21.74
C SER A 122 2.74 -9.79 21.17
N GLU A 123 2.81 -9.49 19.87
CA GLU A 123 2.07 -8.38 19.31
C GLU A 123 1.64 -8.59 17.85
N GLY A 124 0.36 -8.30 17.58
CA GLY A 124 -0.21 -8.34 16.24
C GLY A 124 0.37 -7.29 15.28
N ALA A 125 0.40 -7.62 13.99
CA ALA A 125 0.91 -6.74 12.95
C ALA A 125 0.19 -5.37 12.90
N GLY A 126 -1.12 -5.33 13.19
CA GLY A 126 -1.91 -4.10 13.23
C GLY A 126 -1.41 -3.12 14.30
N ALA A 127 -1.14 -3.58 15.52
CA ALA A 127 -0.64 -2.73 16.60
C ALA A 127 0.78 -2.20 16.30
N ARG A 128 1.64 -3.04 15.69
CA ARG A 128 2.98 -2.59 15.25
C ARG A 128 2.89 -1.53 14.15
N LEU A 129 2.02 -1.73 13.16
CA LEU A 129 1.77 -0.75 12.10
C LEU A 129 1.22 0.56 12.67
N GLY A 130 0.24 0.46 13.59
CA GLY A 130 -0.34 1.60 14.27
C GLY A 130 0.71 2.44 14.99
N ARG A 131 1.60 1.81 15.78
CA ARG A 131 2.71 2.53 16.42
C ARG A 131 3.68 3.16 15.42
N ALA A 132 3.99 2.48 14.32
CA ALA A 132 4.86 3.05 13.30
C ALA A 132 4.26 4.33 12.69
N LEU A 133 2.97 4.31 12.33
CA LEU A 133 2.27 5.51 11.85
C LEU A 133 2.34 6.65 12.87
N LEU A 134 2.02 6.37 14.13
CA LEU A 134 2.00 7.39 15.17
C LEU A 134 3.39 7.96 15.45
N MET A 135 4.43 7.12 15.44
CA MET A 135 5.81 7.55 15.59
C MET A 135 6.25 8.49 14.45
N ILE A 136 5.93 8.13 13.20
CA ILE A 136 6.18 8.98 12.03
C ILE A 136 5.41 10.30 12.13
N ALA A 137 4.14 10.23 12.52
CA ALA A 137 3.25 11.39 12.62
C ALA A 137 3.66 12.36 13.73
N GLY A 138 4.47 11.92 14.71
CA GLY A 138 5.07 12.77 15.75
C GLY A 138 4.80 12.31 17.18
N THR A 139 4.06 11.22 17.38
CA THR A 139 3.67 10.71 18.70
C THR A 139 4.46 9.44 19.06
N ALA A 140 5.52 9.61 19.84
CA ALA A 140 6.36 8.50 20.29
C ALA A 140 5.76 7.68 21.46
N ARG A 141 4.81 8.26 22.21
CA ARG A 141 4.12 7.61 23.34
C ARG A 141 2.61 7.70 23.14
N ALA A 142 2.07 6.73 22.40
CA ALA A 142 0.64 6.59 22.19
C ALA A 142 0.06 5.55 23.17
N GLY A 143 -1.16 5.80 23.65
CA GLY A 143 -1.93 4.81 24.40
C GLY A 143 -2.48 3.70 23.49
N ASP A 144 -2.87 2.58 24.08
CA ASP A 144 -3.29 1.38 23.34
C ASP A 144 -4.48 1.63 22.41
N ASP A 145 -5.47 2.43 22.82
CA ASP A 145 -6.64 2.77 21.98
C ASP A 145 -6.24 3.55 20.72
N MET A 146 -5.27 4.45 20.84
CA MET A 146 -4.75 5.24 19.73
C MET A 146 -3.96 4.37 18.77
N ILE A 147 -3.17 3.44 19.31
CA ILE A 147 -2.42 2.45 18.54
C ILE A 147 -3.38 1.52 17.79
N ALA A 148 -4.43 1.04 18.45
CA ALA A 148 -5.45 0.19 17.85
C ALA A 148 -6.12 0.91 16.68
N ARG A 149 -6.58 2.16 16.89
CA ARG A 149 -7.20 2.94 15.82
C ARG A 149 -6.26 3.23 14.65
N ALA A 150 -5.00 3.59 14.91
CA ALA A 150 -4.00 3.74 13.85
C ALA A 150 -3.78 2.42 13.08
N GLY A 151 -3.76 1.30 13.81
CA GLY A 151 -3.64 -0.04 13.26
C GLY A 151 -4.82 -0.40 12.35
N ASP A 152 -6.04 -0.06 12.75
CA ASP A 152 -7.26 -0.31 11.97
C ASP A 152 -7.27 0.47 10.64
N ILE A 153 -6.81 1.74 10.66
CA ILE A 153 -6.65 2.54 9.43
C ILE A 153 -5.68 1.84 8.47
N LEU A 154 -4.50 1.44 8.96
CA LEU A 154 -3.50 0.79 8.11
C LEU A 154 -3.92 -0.61 7.65
N ALA A 155 -4.61 -1.37 8.50
CA ALA A 155 -5.17 -2.66 8.14
C ALA A 155 -6.20 -2.53 7.01
N ARG A 156 -7.05 -1.49 7.07
CA ARG A 156 -7.98 -1.16 5.99
C ARG A 156 -7.25 -0.82 4.69
N TYR A 157 -6.17 -0.03 4.72
CA TYR A 157 -5.36 0.23 3.51
C TYR A 157 -4.73 -1.04 2.92
N VAL A 158 -4.24 -1.96 3.76
CA VAL A 158 -3.75 -3.28 3.31
C VAL A 158 -4.87 -4.11 2.67
N GLY A 159 -6.06 -4.11 3.27
CA GLY A 159 -7.24 -4.80 2.74
C GLY A 159 -7.68 -4.24 1.38
N GLU A 160 -7.82 -2.92 1.27
CA GLU A 160 -8.18 -2.23 0.04
C GLU A 160 -7.15 -2.45 -1.07
N ALA A 161 -5.85 -2.44 -0.74
CA ALA A 161 -4.80 -2.78 -1.69
C ALA A 161 -4.92 -4.23 -2.16
N ASN A 162 -5.13 -5.20 -1.25
CA ASN A 162 -5.32 -6.59 -1.63
C ASN A 162 -6.52 -6.79 -2.57
N ASP A 163 -7.64 -6.16 -2.27
CA ASP A 163 -8.85 -6.25 -3.11
C ASP A 163 -8.64 -5.59 -4.47
N ALA A 164 -7.97 -4.45 -4.51
CA ALA A 164 -7.58 -3.80 -5.77
C ALA A 164 -6.62 -4.67 -6.59
N LEU A 165 -5.65 -5.33 -5.95
CA LEU A 165 -4.69 -6.22 -6.61
C LEU A 165 -5.42 -7.42 -7.24
N ARG A 166 -6.31 -8.06 -6.48
CA ARG A 166 -7.12 -9.20 -6.98
C ARG A 166 -8.04 -8.79 -8.13
N LYS A 167 -8.66 -7.61 -8.03
CA LYS A 167 -9.52 -7.08 -9.11
C LYS A 167 -8.72 -6.75 -10.37
N ALA A 168 -7.48 -6.29 -10.22
CA ALA A 168 -6.62 -5.88 -11.32
C ALA A 168 -5.94 -7.05 -12.03
N PHE A 169 -5.48 -8.06 -11.27
CA PHE A 169 -4.60 -9.12 -11.77
C PHE A 169 -5.16 -10.54 -11.59
N GLY A 170 -6.33 -10.67 -10.94
CA GLY A 170 -6.94 -11.94 -10.58
C GLY A 170 -6.63 -12.37 -9.16
N ALA A 171 -7.44 -13.28 -8.63
CA ALA A 171 -7.15 -13.98 -7.38
C ALA A 171 -6.38 -15.28 -7.68
N PRO A 172 -5.48 -15.72 -6.80
CA PRO A 172 -4.90 -17.05 -6.92
C PRO A 172 -6.02 -18.09 -6.84
N SER A 173 -6.30 -18.77 -7.94
CA SER A 173 -7.13 -19.97 -7.95
C SER A 173 -6.22 -21.18 -7.76
N LEU A 174 -6.46 -21.96 -6.71
CA LEU A 174 -5.93 -23.32 -6.66
C LEU A 174 -6.51 -24.10 -7.85
N PRO A 175 -5.72 -24.91 -8.57
CA PRO A 175 -6.28 -25.83 -9.55
C PRO A 175 -7.32 -26.71 -8.86
N ASP A 176 -8.51 -26.84 -9.44
CA ASP A 176 -9.61 -27.65 -8.88
C ASP A 176 -9.21 -29.11 -8.61
N ASP A 177 -8.12 -29.56 -9.24
CA ASP A 177 -7.58 -30.92 -9.16
C ASP A 177 -6.62 -31.17 -7.98
N ILE A 178 -6.33 -30.16 -7.14
CA ILE A 178 -5.42 -30.32 -5.99
C ILE A 178 -6.20 -30.17 -4.68
N PRO A 179 -6.49 -31.27 -3.96
CA PRO A 179 -7.14 -31.18 -2.67
C PRO A 179 -6.22 -30.46 -1.65
N PRO A 180 -6.79 -29.67 -0.71
CA PRO A 180 -6.02 -28.89 0.27
C PRO A 180 -5.00 -29.71 1.08
N SER A 181 -5.25 -31.01 1.23
CA SER A 181 -4.36 -31.98 1.90
C SER A 181 -3.04 -32.26 1.17
N ALA A 182 -2.89 -31.85 -0.09
CA ALA A 182 -1.68 -32.07 -0.88
C ALA A 182 -0.67 -30.89 -0.81
N LEU A 183 -1.05 -29.76 -0.21
CA LEU A 183 -0.22 -28.54 -0.12
C LEU A 183 0.67 -28.49 1.13
N GLY A 184 0.75 -29.58 1.89
CA GLY A 184 1.53 -29.66 3.13
C GLY A 184 2.42 -30.90 3.20
N ARG A 185 3.61 -30.81 2.60
CA ARG A 185 4.85 -31.44 3.09
C ARG A 185 6.05 -30.56 2.74
#